data_AF-A0A838N0A6-F1
#
_entry.id   AF-A0A838N0A6-F1
#
_cell.length_a   1.000
_cell.length_b   1.000
_cell.length_c   1.000
_cell.angle_alpha   90.00
_cell.angle_beta   90.00
_cell.angle_gamma   90.00
#
_symmetry.space_group_name_H-M   'P 1'
#
loop_
_entity.id
_entity.type
_entity.pdbx_description
1 polymer ?
#
loop_
_entity_poly.entity_id
_entity_poly.type
_entity_poly.pdbx_seq_one_letter_code
_entity_poly.pdbx_strand_id
1 'polypeptide(L)'
;MDIISRMKHGGFHILAGLCLLLCIAAIANRVSHHWGMSWCAVMFKSESETTRVIRTLGASTGCGVVMLSWGWLEEPISEPRRGFFDYGRDRGDINWKTSDSLLGRAGFGGYEWSHLNGAGTSVKVRGIAAPNWFLAILFAIVPGLWSKRFFQQRRRYGENCCSSCGYDIRESPERCPECGQAVAPSTTTAATT
;
A
#
# COMPACT_ATOMS: atom_id res chain seq x y z
N MET A 1 -8.91 -10.60 34.77
CA MET A 1 -8.53 -9.51 33.85
C MET A 1 -7.81 -10.08 32.61
N ASP A 2 -8.42 -11.07 31.93
CA ASP A 2 -7.71 -11.97 30.98
C ASP A 2 -7.93 -11.70 29.48
N ILE A 3 -8.81 -10.76 29.12
CA ILE A 3 -9.18 -10.54 27.72
C ILE A 3 -8.11 -9.72 26.97
N ILE A 4 -7.40 -8.83 27.67
CA ILE A 4 -6.46 -7.87 27.05
C ILE A 4 -5.13 -8.53 26.66
N SER A 5 -4.68 -9.60 27.35
CA SER A 5 -3.42 -10.29 27.03
C SER A 5 -3.54 -11.19 25.79
N ARG A 6 -4.67 -11.90 25.62
CA ARG A 6 -4.99 -12.70 24.42
C ARG A 6 -5.09 -11.85 23.15
N MET A 7 -5.56 -10.61 23.25
CA MET A 7 -5.67 -9.69 22.10
C MET A 7 -4.30 -9.22 21.57
N LYS A 8 -3.26 -9.12 22.42
CA LYS A 8 -1.93 -8.65 22.00
C LYS A 8 -1.18 -9.64 21.11
N HIS A 9 -1.43 -10.94 21.27
CA HIS A 9 -0.84 -11.98 20.41
C HIS A 9 -1.68 -12.21 19.15
N GLY A 10 -3.01 -12.17 19.24
CA GLY A 10 -3.91 -12.33 18.10
C GLY A 10 -3.81 -11.20 17.07
N GLY A 11 -3.70 -9.95 17.53
CA GLY A 11 -3.59 -8.78 16.64
C GLY A 11 -2.35 -8.81 15.74
N PHE A 12 -1.23 -9.35 16.23
CA PHE A 12 0.00 -9.48 15.43
C PHE A 12 -0.17 -10.50 14.29
N HIS A 13 -0.79 -11.65 14.55
CA HIS A 13 -1.05 -12.66 13.51
C HIS A 13 -2.06 -12.17 12.48
N ILE A 14 -3.07 -11.40 12.90
CA ILE A 14 -4.02 -10.77 11.97
C ILE A 14 -3.29 -9.76 11.08
N LEU A 15 -2.48 -8.86 11.64
CA LEU A 15 -1.76 -7.85 10.87
C LEU A 15 -0.73 -8.48 9.92
N ALA A 16 -0.02 -9.52 10.36
CA ALA A 16 0.92 -10.28 9.55
C ALA A 16 0.21 -11.05 8.42
N GLY A 17 -0.94 -11.67 8.71
CA GLY A 17 -1.79 -12.32 7.71
C GLY A 17 -2.33 -11.32 6.69
N LEU A 18 -2.71 -10.13 7.13
CA LEU A 18 -3.19 -9.04 6.28
C LEU A 18 -2.05 -8.50 5.38
N CYS A 19 -0.84 -8.33 5.92
CA CYS A 19 0.35 -8.01 5.13
C CYS A 19 0.69 -9.10 4.11
N LEU A 20 0.63 -10.37 4.50
CA LEU A 20 0.89 -11.49 3.60
C LEU A 20 -0.15 -11.57 2.47
N LEU A 21 -1.43 -11.37 2.81
CA LEU A 21 -2.52 -11.27 1.82
C LEU A 21 -2.30 -10.11 0.85
N LEU A 22 -1.90 -8.94 1.35
CA LEU A 22 -1.56 -7.79 0.51
C LEU A 22 -0.34 -8.07 -0.38
N CYS A 23 0.68 -8.76 0.12
CA CYS A 23 1.84 -9.19 -0.67
C CYS A 23 1.46 -10.19 -1.76
N ILE A 24 0.65 -11.21 -1.42
CA ILE A 24 0.16 -12.20 -2.39
C ILE A 24 -0.74 -11.52 -3.43
N ALA A 25 -1.63 -10.63 -3.03
CA ALA A 25 -2.46 -9.86 -3.95
C ALA A 25 -1.61 -8.97 -4.87
N ALA A 26 -0.53 -8.36 -4.36
CA ALA A 26 0.41 -7.57 -5.16
C ALA A 26 1.19 -8.42 -6.16
N ILE A 27 1.61 -9.64 -5.79
CA ILE A 27 2.31 -10.59 -6.67
C ILE A 27 1.34 -11.19 -7.70
N ALA A 28 0.13 -11.60 -7.29
CA ALA A 28 -0.90 -12.11 -8.19
C ALA A 28 -1.33 -11.05 -9.20
N ASN A 29 -1.46 -9.79 -8.75
CA ASN A 29 -1.63 -8.65 -9.64
C ASN A 29 -0.41 -8.52 -10.56
N ARG A 30 0.83 -8.56 -10.07
CA ARG A 30 2.05 -8.52 -10.92
C ARG A 30 2.03 -9.57 -12.03
N VAL A 31 1.64 -10.81 -11.72
CA VAL A 31 1.58 -11.93 -12.67
C VAL A 31 0.44 -11.77 -13.67
N SER A 32 -0.75 -11.35 -13.22
CA SER A 32 -1.89 -11.11 -14.13
C SER A 32 -1.69 -9.88 -15.03
N HIS A 33 -0.84 -8.94 -14.60
CA HIS A 33 -0.58 -7.67 -15.25
C HIS A 33 0.64 -7.67 -16.19
N HIS A 34 1.23 -8.84 -16.47
CA HIS A 34 2.26 -8.97 -17.49
C HIS A 34 1.74 -8.70 -18.92
N TRP A 35 0.41 -8.60 -19.10
CA TRP A 35 -0.22 -8.62 -20.42
C TRP A 35 -1.17 -7.45 -20.72
N GLY A 36 -1.33 -6.47 -19.82
CA GLY A 36 -2.23 -5.33 -20.04
C GLY A 36 -1.98 -4.18 -19.06
N MET A 37 -2.72 -3.09 -19.19
CA MET A 37 -2.73 -1.95 -18.25
C MET A 37 -4.17 -1.75 -17.74
N SER A 38 -4.41 -1.81 -16.43
CA SER A 38 -5.74 -1.53 -15.87
C SER A 38 -5.85 -0.07 -15.47
N TRP A 39 -7.03 0.52 -15.68
CA TRP A 39 -7.29 1.91 -15.30
C TRP A 39 -8.70 2.08 -14.75
N CYS A 40 -8.84 3.09 -13.90
CA CYS A 40 -10.12 3.60 -13.46
C CYS A 40 -10.07 5.13 -13.46
N ALA A 41 -11.22 5.77 -13.71
CA ALA A 41 -11.33 7.22 -13.68
C ALA A 41 -12.70 7.67 -13.18
N VAL A 42 -12.70 8.76 -12.42
CA VAL A 42 -13.89 9.50 -12.02
C VAL A 42 -13.94 10.78 -12.85
N MET A 43 -15.12 11.06 -13.40
CA MET A 43 -15.33 12.24 -14.25
C MET A 43 -16.32 13.21 -13.60
N PHE A 44 -15.90 14.46 -13.42
CA PHE A 44 -16.69 15.56 -12.87
C PHE A 44 -17.09 16.51 -14.00
N LYS A 45 -18.35 16.93 -14.04
CA LYS A 45 -18.88 17.80 -15.10
C LYS A 45 -18.95 19.26 -14.64
N SER A 46 -18.56 20.19 -15.51
CA SER A 46 -18.82 21.62 -15.38
C SER A 46 -19.33 22.15 -16.73
N GLU A 47 -20.44 22.89 -16.73
CA GLU A 47 -21.13 23.35 -17.95
C GLU A 47 -21.04 24.87 -18.11
N SER A 48 -20.83 25.32 -19.34
CA SER A 48 -20.97 26.72 -19.80
C SER A 48 -21.96 26.76 -20.98
N GLU A 49 -22.36 27.96 -21.43
CA GLU A 49 -23.36 28.14 -22.51
C GLU A 49 -22.98 27.46 -23.84
N THR A 50 -21.68 27.32 -24.13
CA THR A 50 -21.18 26.84 -25.43
C THR A 50 -20.28 25.61 -25.34
N THR A 51 -19.82 25.25 -24.13
CA THR A 51 -18.79 24.21 -23.93
C THR A 51 -19.03 23.40 -22.66
N ARG A 52 -18.85 22.08 -22.74
CA ARG A 52 -18.82 21.20 -21.57
C ARG A 52 -17.37 20.88 -21.21
N VAL A 53 -16.97 21.18 -19.97
CA VAL A 53 -15.67 20.79 -19.43
C VAL A 53 -15.85 19.58 -18.52
N ILE A 54 -15.26 18.44 -18.91
CA ILE A 54 -15.22 17.22 -18.10
C ILE A 54 -13.86 17.15 -17.42
N ARG A 55 -13.81 17.19 -16.09
CA ARG A 55 -12.58 16.98 -15.32
C ARG A 55 -12.45 15.51 -14.98
N THR A 56 -11.32 14.91 -15.30
CA THR A 56 -11.03 13.50 -15.03
C THR A 56 -10.00 13.39 -13.91
N LEU A 57 -10.20 12.44 -13.01
CA LEU A 57 -9.18 11.95 -12.07
C LEU A 57 -9.14 10.43 -12.21
N GLY A 58 -7.99 9.88 -12.55
CA GLY A 58 -7.87 8.44 -12.78
C GLY A 58 -6.57 7.86 -12.24
N ALA A 59 -6.65 6.59 -11.86
CA ALA A 59 -5.50 5.79 -11.51
C ALA A 59 -5.33 4.71 -12.59
N SER A 60 -4.09 4.33 -12.84
CA SER A 60 -3.77 3.21 -13.69
C SER A 60 -2.65 2.41 -13.07
N THR A 61 -2.68 1.10 -13.22
CA THR A 61 -1.61 0.22 -12.77
C THR A 61 -1.23 -0.66 -13.93
N GLY A 62 0.06 -0.91 -14.12
CA GLY A 62 0.57 -1.90 -15.06
C GLY A 62 2.05 -1.81 -15.35
N CYS A 63 2.63 -2.86 -15.94
CA CYS A 63 4.07 -2.97 -16.25
C CYS A 63 5.02 -2.63 -15.09
N GLY A 64 4.58 -2.85 -13.83
CA GLY A 64 5.37 -2.55 -12.64
C GLY A 64 5.34 -1.09 -12.17
N VAL A 65 4.47 -0.26 -12.74
CA VAL A 65 4.22 1.13 -12.32
C VAL A 65 2.76 1.36 -11.94
N VAL A 66 2.55 2.35 -11.06
CA VAL A 66 1.25 2.97 -10.80
C VAL A 66 1.31 4.38 -11.36
N MET A 67 0.24 4.79 -12.05
CA MET A 67 0.07 6.11 -12.60
C MET A 67 -1.14 6.79 -11.98
N LEU A 68 -0.98 8.05 -11.64
CA LEU A 68 -2.08 8.94 -11.31
C LEU A 68 -2.21 9.96 -12.42
N SER A 69 -3.43 10.20 -12.87
CA SER A 69 -3.72 11.09 -13.98
C SER A 69 -4.87 12.03 -13.64
N TRP A 70 -4.77 13.24 -14.13
CA TRP A 70 -5.83 14.23 -14.07
C TRP A 70 -5.88 14.97 -15.40
N GLY A 71 -7.08 15.36 -15.81
CA GLY A 71 -7.24 15.98 -17.11
C GLY A 71 -8.55 16.70 -17.27
N TRP A 72 -8.68 17.38 -18.40
CA TRP A 72 -9.91 18.04 -18.80
C TRP A 72 -10.23 17.66 -20.25
N LEU A 73 -11.51 17.38 -20.49
CA LEU A 73 -12.12 17.16 -21.80
C LEU A 73 -12.99 18.37 -22.11
N GLU A 74 -12.78 18.99 -23.25
CA GLU A 74 -13.71 19.98 -23.81
C GLU A 74 -14.46 19.31 -24.95
N GLU A 75 -15.77 19.12 -24.81
CA GLU A 75 -16.63 18.50 -25.82
C GLU A 75 -17.72 19.48 -26.30
N PRO A 76 -17.99 19.53 -27.63
CA PRO A 76 -19.23 20.11 -28.14
C PRO A 76 -20.44 19.28 -27.66
N ILE A 77 -21.57 19.94 -27.39
CA ILE A 77 -22.72 19.33 -26.70
C ILE A 77 -23.39 18.27 -27.59
N SER A 78 -23.25 16.98 -27.26
CA SER A 78 -24.15 15.92 -27.73
C SER A 78 -24.55 14.98 -26.57
N GLU A 79 -25.86 14.93 -26.30
CA GLU A 79 -26.62 14.12 -25.32
C GLU A 79 -26.20 14.12 -23.82
N PRO A 80 -27.18 14.11 -22.89
CA PRO A 80 -26.93 14.26 -21.46
C PRO A 80 -26.43 12.97 -20.81
N ARG A 81 -25.12 12.86 -20.57
CA ARG A 81 -24.56 11.88 -19.61
C ARG A 81 -24.29 12.51 -18.24
N ARG A 82 -24.86 11.94 -17.17
CA ARG A 82 -24.52 12.25 -15.75
C ARG A 82 -23.07 11.81 -15.47
N GLY A 83 -22.45 12.39 -14.43
CA GLY A 83 -21.08 12.01 -14.02
C GLY A 83 -20.95 10.49 -13.89
N PHE A 84 -19.90 9.94 -14.48
CA PHE A 84 -19.74 8.49 -14.61
C PHE A 84 -18.36 8.06 -14.10
N PHE A 85 -18.35 6.85 -13.55
CA PHE A 85 -17.14 6.11 -13.24
C PHE A 85 -16.85 5.21 -14.43
N ASP A 86 -15.61 5.21 -14.89
CA ASP A 86 -15.17 4.39 -16.02
C ASP A 86 -13.99 3.53 -15.62
N TYR A 87 -13.94 2.30 -16.12
CA TYR A 87 -12.85 1.36 -15.89
C TYR A 87 -12.61 0.51 -17.13
N GLY A 88 -11.35 0.15 -17.35
CA GLY A 88 -11.01 -0.67 -18.50
C GLY A 88 -9.66 -1.38 -18.35
N ARG A 89 -9.43 -2.29 -19.30
CA ARG A 89 -8.16 -2.98 -19.52
C ARG A 89 -7.61 -2.52 -20.87
N ASP A 90 -6.29 -2.57 -21.04
CA ASP A 90 -5.60 -2.29 -22.31
C ASP A 90 -5.76 -0.85 -22.81
N ARG A 91 -5.40 0.13 -21.96
CA ARG A 91 -5.00 1.43 -22.49
C ARG A 91 -3.79 1.19 -23.39
N GLY A 92 -3.94 1.43 -24.70
CA GLY A 92 -2.85 1.34 -25.67
C GLY A 92 -1.61 2.09 -25.20
N ASP A 93 -0.43 1.72 -25.72
CA ASP A 93 0.90 2.10 -25.23
C ASP A 93 1.00 3.56 -24.76
N ILE A 94 0.66 3.82 -23.49
CA ILE A 94 0.95 5.08 -22.85
C ILE A 94 2.46 5.08 -22.68
N ASN A 95 3.17 5.81 -23.55
CA ASN A 95 4.61 5.97 -23.43
C ASN A 95 4.93 6.89 -22.24
N TRP A 96 4.74 6.35 -21.03
CA TRP A 96 4.98 7.03 -19.76
C TRP A 96 6.48 7.20 -19.46
N LYS A 97 7.35 6.49 -20.19
CA LYS A 97 8.80 6.67 -20.17
C LYS A 97 9.17 7.93 -20.95
N THR A 98 8.86 9.07 -20.36
CA THR A 98 9.02 10.38 -21.00
C THR A 98 10.41 10.98 -20.87
N SER A 99 11.35 10.35 -20.14
CA SER A 99 12.72 10.87 -20.02
C SER A 99 13.78 9.79 -19.82
N ASP A 100 14.97 10.02 -20.40
CA ASP A 100 16.19 9.23 -20.19
C ASP A 100 16.87 9.50 -18.83
N SER A 101 16.20 10.21 -17.92
CA SER A 101 16.73 10.54 -16.60
C SER A 101 16.93 9.28 -15.73
N LEU A 102 17.78 9.38 -14.70
CA LEU A 102 17.96 8.31 -13.71
C LEU A 102 16.64 7.91 -13.03
N LEU A 103 15.76 8.89 -12.77
CA LEU A 103 14.43 8.66 -12.23
C LEU A 103 13.53 7.92 -13.24
N GLY A 104 13.60 8.30 -14.52
CA GLY A 104 12.98 7.59 -15.64
C GLY A 104 13.36 6.11 -15.70
N ARG A 105 14.66 5.83 -15.62
CA ARG A 105 15.20 4.46 -15.58
C ARG A 105 14.76 3.68 -14.35
N ALA A 106 14.59 4.35 -13.21
CA ALA A 106 14.07 3.75 -11.98
C ALA A 106 12.54 3.51 -12.01
N GLY A 107 11.84 3.99 -13.05
CA GLY A 107 10.41 3.81 -13.26
C GLY A 107 9.54 4.97 -12.77
N PHE A 108 10.14 6.11 -12.39
CA PHE A 108 9.41 7.34 -12.13
C PHE A 108 9.23 8.15 -13.40
N GLY A 109 8.11 8.82 -13.54
CA GLY A 109 7.88 9.65 -14.72
C GLY A 109 6.74 10.62 -14.55
N GLY A 110 6.69 11.61 -15.43
CA GLY A 110 5.53 12.47 -15.61
C GLY A 110 5.16 12.49 -17.08
N TYR A 111 3.88 12.44 -17.40
CA TYR A 111 3.42 12.47 -18.78
C TYR A 111 2.37 13.54 -18.98
N GLU A 112 2.40 14.16 -20.15
CA GLU A 112 1.36 15.03 -20.65
C GLU A 112 0.94 14.48 -22.01
N TRP A 113 -0.35 14.24 -22.15
CA TRP A 113 -0.96 13.82 -23.41
C TRP A 113 -2.05 14.82 -23.75
N SER A 114 -2.02 15.32 -24.98
CA SER A 114 -3.07 16.16 -25.51
C SER A 114 -3.50 15.66 -26.88
N HIS A 115 -4.81 15.53 -27.09
CA HIS A 115 -5.36 15.08 -28.36
C HIS A 115 -6.52 15.96 -28.75
N LEU A 116 -6.48 16.44 -29.99
CA LEU A 116 -7.54 17.22 -30.62
C LEU A 116 -8.18 16.32 -31.68
N ASN A 117 -9.45 15.98 -31.50
CA ASN A 117 -10.18 15.19 -32.47
C ASN A 117 -10.75 16.11 -33.56
N GLY A 118 -10.98 15.59 -34.76
CA GLY A 118 -11.63 16.35 -35.86
C GLY A 118 -13.04 16.87 -35.53
N ALA A 119 -13.64 16.43 -34.43
CA ALA A 119 -14.93 16.90 -33.92
C ALA A 119 -14.82 18.13 -32.97
N GLY A 120 -13.63 18.72 -32.81
CA GLY A 120 -13.42 19.86 -31.90
C GLY A 120 -13.27 19.46 -30.43
N THR A 121 -13.23 18.16 -30.12
CA THR A 121 -12.95 17.67 -28.77
C THR A 121 -11.48 17.85 -28.44
N SER A 122 -11.18 18.64 -27.41
CA SER A 122 -9.83 18.78 -26.86
C SER A 122 -9.70 17.97 -25.58
N VAL A 123 -8.77 17.02 -25.59
CA VAL A 123 -8.44 16.22 -24.41
C VAL A 123 -7.06 16.60 -23.94
N LYS A 124 -6.93 16.99 -22.68
CA LYS A 124 -5.64 17.21 -22.04
C LYS A 124 -5.54 16.41 -20.75
N VAL A 125 -4.61 15.47 -20.71
CA VAL A 125 -4.34 14.61 -19.54
C VAL A 125 -2.90 14.79 -19.12
N ARG A 126 -2.71 14.96 -17.82
CA ARG A 126 -1.41 14.96 -17.16
C ARG A 126 -1.37 13.84 -16.15
N GLY A 127 -0.19 13.32 -15.89
CA GLY A 127 -0.04 12.30 -14.88
C GLY A 127 1.38 12.15 -14.35
N ILE A 128 1.48 11.47 -13.22
CA ILE A 128 2.72 11.05 -12.59
C ILE A 128 2.72 9.53 -12.47
N ALA A 129 3.88 8.92 -12.64
CA ALA A 129 4.12 7.50 -12.53
C ALA A 129 5.14 7.24 -11.42
N ALA A 130 4.86 6.23 -10.59
CA ALA A 130 5.77 5.74 -9.58
C ALA A 130 5.88 4.21 -9.70
N PRO A 131 7.09 3.65 -9.52
CA PRO A 131 7.29 2.22 -9.61
C PRO A 131 6.74 1.49 -8.38
N ASN A 132 6.23 0.27 -8.57
CA ASN A 132 5.61 -0.51 -7.50
C ASN A 132 6.59 -0.84 -6.36
N TRP A 133 7.89 -0.96 -6.65
CA TRP A 133 8.90 -1.19 -5.62
C TRP A 133 9.00 -0.02 -4.64
N PHE A 134 8.85 1.22 -5.12
CA PHE A 134 8.88 2.40 -4.28
C PHE A 134 7.67 2.44 -3.36
N LEU A 135 6.48 2.17 -3.90
CA LEU A 135 5.26 2.07 -3.10
C LEU A 135 5.34 0.93 -2.07
N ALA A 136 5.88 -0.23 -2.46
CA ALA A 136 6.09 -1.35 -1.54
C ALA A 136 7.00 -0.96 -0.37
N ILE A 137 8.11 -0.28 -0.63
CA ILE A 137 9.00 0.22 0.43
C ILE A 137 8.26 1.25 1.29
N LEU A 138 7.61 2.23 0.67
CA LEU A 138 6.91 3.31 1.37
C LEU A 138 5.86 2.77 2.35
N PHE A 139 5.03 1.82 1.90
CA PHE A 139 4.00 1.19 2.72
C PHE A 139 4.56 0.14 3.69
N ALA A 140 5.79 -0.36 3.49
CA ALA A 140 6.46 -1.25 4.44
C ALA A 140 7.10 -0.52 5.62
N ILE A 141 7.37 0.80 5.53
CA ILE A 141 8.06 1.55 6.60
C ILE A 141 7.27 1.51 7.91
N VAL A 142 5.98 1.86 7.89
CA VAL A 142 5.14 1.92 9.09
C VAL A 142 5.03 0.56 9.79
N PRO A 143 4.59 -0.53 9.11
CA PRO A 143 4.52 -1.85 9.74
C PRO A 143 5.91 -2.38 10.11
N GLY A 144 6.97 -2.03 9.37
CA GLY A 144 8.35 -2.39 9.70
C GLY A 144 8.82 -1.75 11.01
N LEU A 145 8.54 -0.46 11.22
CA LEU A 145 8.86 0.26 12.45
C LEU A 145 8.06 -0.29 13.64
N TRP A 146 6.77 -0.57 13.44
CA TRP A 146 5.92 -1.18 14.46
C TRP A 146 6.39 -2.57 14.84
N SER A 147 6.72 -3.40 13.84
CA SER A 147 7.25 -4.75 14.05
C SER A 147 8.57 -4.71 14.81
N LYS A 148 9.51 -3.83 14.41
CA LYS A 148 10.78 -3.64 15.12
C LYS A 148 10.55 -3.28 16.59
N ARG A 149 9.64 -2.33 16.87
CA ARG A 149 9.33 -1.91 18.24
C ARG A 149 8.71 -3.05 19.05
N PHE A 150 7.81 -3.83 18.44
CA PHE A 150 7.19 -4.99 19.07
C PHE A 150 8.22 -6.08 19.41
N PHE A 151 9.12 -6.43 18.48
CA PHE A 151 10.17 -7.42 18.72
C PHE A 151 11.19 -6.95 19.75
N GLN A 152 11.56 -5.66 19.75
CA GLN A 152 12.45 -5.09 20.76
C GLN A 152 11.82 -5.11 22.17
N GLN A 153 10.52 -4.81 22.27
CA GLN A 153 9.80 -4.94 23.53
C GLN A 153 9.75 -6.40 23.97
N ARG A 154 9.34 -7.32 23.09
CA ARG A 154 9.34 -8.76 23.40
C ARG A 154 10.71 -9.30 23.79
N ARG A 155 11.81 -8.80 23.23
CA ARG A 155 13.16 -9.24 23.60
C ARG A 155 13.57 -8.70 24.97
N ARG A 156 13.22 -7.46 25.30
CA ARG A 156 13.45 -6.87 26.64
C ARG A 156 12.61 -7.53 27.73
N TYR A 157 11.36 -7.87 27.39
CA TYR A 157 10.44 -8.55 28.28
C TYR A 157 10.68 -10.06 28.31
N GLY A 158 11.16 -10.70 27.24
CA GLY A 158 11.33 -12.16 27.17
C GLY A 158 12.35 -12.75 28.14
N GLU A 159 13.32 -11.95 28.60
CA GLU A 159 14.25 -12.36 29.68
C GLU A 159 13.64 -12.22 31.08
N ASN A 160 12.58 -11.42 31.22
CA ASN A 160 11.97 -11.06 32.50
C ASN A 160 10.47 -11.33 32.55
N CYS A 161 9.91 -12.05 31.57
CA CYS A 161 8.49 -12.33 31.49
C CYS A 161 8.24 -13.82 31.28
N CYS A 162 7.17 -14.31 31.88
CA CYS A 162 6.75 -15.69 31.71
C CYS A 162 6.54 -16.02 30.22
N SER A 163 7.15 -17.11 29.74
CA SER A 163 7.06 -17.57 28.35
C SER A 163 5.65 -17.98 27.90
N SER A 164 4.74 -18.16 28.86
CA SER A 164 3.36 -18.62 28.63
C SER A 164 2.34 -17.49 28.61
N CYS A 165 2.40 -16.55 29.57
CA CYS A 165 1.41 -15.48 29.71
C CYS A 165 1.98 -14.06 29.51
N GLY A 166 3.30 -13.87 29.53
CA GLY A 166 3.95 -12.57 29.38
C GLY A 166 3.94 -11.67 30.63
N TYR A 167 3.61 -12.20 31.81
CA TYR A 167 3.70 -11.46 33.08
C TYR A 167 5.16 -11.22 33.48
N ASP A 168 5.48 -10.05 34.05
CA ASP A 168 6.82 -9.72 34.54
C ASP A 168 7.17 -10.57 35.77
N ILE A 169 8.09 -11.51 35.62
CA ILE A 169 8.51 -12.48 36.65
C ILE A 169 9.61 -11.93 37.55
N ARG A 170 9.99 -10.64 37.43
CA ARG A 170 11.00 -10.02 38.32
C ARG A 170 10.63 -10.05 39.79
N GLU A 171 9.34 -9.97 40.11
CA GLU A 171 8.84 -10.04 41.50
C GLU A 171 8.63 -11.48 41.99
N SER A 172 8.62 -12.48 41.10
CA SER A 172 8.29 -13.87 41.44
C SER A 172 9.12 -14.87 40.60
N PRO A 173 10.43 -15.00 40.88
CA PRO A 173 11.35 -15.78 40.05
C PRO A 173 11.14 -17.29 40.12
N GLU A 174 10.32 -17.81 41.03
CA GLU A 174 10.04 -19.25 41.16
C GLU A 174 8.82 -19.70 40.34
N ARG A 175 7.74 -18.90 40.37
CA ARG A 175 6.47 -19.19 39.68
C ARG A 175 5.78 -17.89 39.27
N CYS A 176 5.13 -17.92 38.11
CA CYS A 176 4.31 -16.80 37.66
C CYS A 176 3.00 -16.69 38.46
N PRO A 177 2.63 -15.53 39.03
CA PRO A 177 1.41 -15.36 39.82
C PRO A 177 0.12 -15.48 38.99
N GLU A 178 0.16 -15.10 37.71
CA GLU A 178 -1.02 -15.17 36.84
C GLU A 178 -1.32 -16.58 36.32
N CYS A 179 -0.30 -17.34 35.88
CA CYS A 179 -0.50 -18.65 35.24
C CYS A 179 0.02 -19.86 36.04
N GLY A 180 0.69 -19.64 37.17
CA GLY A 180 1.24 -20.69 38.04
C GLY A 180 2.44 -21.46 37.47
N GLN A 181 2.92 -21.11 36.27
CA GLN A 181 3.97 -21.83 35.58
C GLN A 181 5.33 -21.61 36.25
N ALA A 182 6.06 -22.70 36.48
CA ALA A 182 7.40 -22.68 37.06
C ALA A 182 8.38 -22.00 36.09
N VAL A 183 9.12 -21.02 36.61
CA VAL A 183 10.19 -20.35 35.87
C VAL A 183 11.44 -21.22 36.06
N ALA A 184 11.99 -21.75 34.97
CA ALA A 184 13.22 -22.53 35.07
C ALA A 184 14.35 -21.61 35.56
N PRO A 185 15.07 -21.97 36.66
CA PRO A 185 16.17 -21.15 37.14
C PRO A 185 17.21 -21.04 36.03
N SER A 186 17.54 -19.81 35.64
CA SER A 186 18.65 -19.55 34.74
C SER A 186 19.90 -20.05 35.44
N THR A 187 20.44 -21.16 34.93
CA THR A 187 21.62 -21.81 35.50
C THR A 187 22.79 -20.86 35.30
N THR A 188 22.99 -19.94 36.25
CA THR A 188 24.18 -19.11 36.32
C THR A 188 25.27 -20.02 36.83
N THR A 189 26.01 -20.61 35.89
CA THR A 189 27.23 -21.37 36.18
C THR A 189 28.22 -20.42 36.87
N ALA A 190 28.23 -20.45 38.20
CA ALA A 190 29.27 -19.84 39.01
C ALA A 190 30.57 -20.61 38.75
N ALA A 191 31.47 -20.00 37.97
CA ALA A 191 32.84 -20.46 37.84
C ALA A 191 33.59 -20.11 39.13
N THR A 192 33.82 -21.12 39.95
CA THR A 192 34.68 -21.06 41.13
C THR A 192 36.14 -20.88 40.70
N THR A 193 36.85 -19.92 41.29
CA THR A 193 38.31 -19.96 41.43
C THR A 193 38.65 -19.43 42.81
#